data_AF-K1U2L5-F1
#
_entry.id   AF-K1U2L5-F1
#
_cell.length_a   1.000
_cell.length_b   1.000
_cell.length_c   1.000
_cell.angle_alpha   90.00
_cell.angle_beta   90.00
_cell.angle_gamma   90.00
#
_symmetry.space_group_name_H-M   'P 1'
#
loop_
_entity.id
_entity.type
_entity.pdbx_description
1 polymer ?
#
loop_
_entity_poly.entity_id
_entity_poly.type
_entity_poly.pdbx_seq_one_letter_code
_entity_poly.pdbx_strand_id
1 'polypeptide(L)'
;RQDQIARSIANKVSCTVDKKNYVISISVEAQDPLICATLTDTVQARLQQFITDYRTSKARKDLEYYQKLCSDAKIKYEKVRQAYGSYADANNDIILESYKLKENDLENEMQLLYNNYTALQAQVQQARAKLTLQTPAFTTLQSASVPLKPAGPPPSAR
;
A
#
# COMPACT_ATOMS: atom_id res chain seq x y z
N ARG A 1 -3.02 -8.18 36.14
CA ARG A 1 -3.02 -6.72 36.45
C ARG A 1 -3.06 -5.87 35.18
N GLN A 2 -2.19 -6.10 34.18
CA GLN A 2 -2.20 -5.34 32.91
C GLN A 2 -3.48 -5.53 32.09
N ASP A 3 -4.02 -6.76 32.01
CA ASP A 3 -5.29 -7.02 31.30
C ASP A 3 -6.50 -6.29 31.89
N GLN A 4 -6.54 -6.13 33.21
CA GLN A 4 -7.61 -5.38 33.88
C GLN A 4 -7.52 -3.88 33.57
N ILE A 5 -6.30 -3.34 33.51
CA ILE A 5 -6.06 -1.95 33.11
C ILE A 5 -6.47 -1.74 31.65
N ALA A 6 -6.09 -2.66 30.76
CA ALA A 6 -6.47 -2.61 29.34
C ALA A 6 -8.00 -2.66 29.15
N ARG A 7 -8.71 -3.53 29.88
CA ARG A 7 -10.18 -3.58 29.84
C ARG A 7 -10.83 -2.30 30.37
N SER A 8 -10.27 -1.70 31.42
CA SER A 8 -10.76 -0.42 31.95
C SER A 8 -10.62 0.72 30.95
N ILE A 9 -9.50 0.75 30.19
CA ILE A 9 -9.31 1.71 29.11
C ILE A 9 -10.26 1.41 27.94
N ALA A 10 -10.44 0.14 27.57
CA ALA A 10 -11.36 -0.25 26.50
C ALA A 10 -12.81 0.19 26.78
N ASN A 11 -13.27 0.05 28.02
CA ASN A 11 -14.61 0.50 28.43
C ASN A 11 -14.81 2.03 28.35
N LYS A 12 -13.72 2.79 28.31
CA LYS A 12 -13.72 4.26 28.22
C LYS A 12 -13.66 4.80 26.80
N VAL A 13 -13.48 3.92 25.81
CA VAL A 13 -13.43 4.28 24.39
C VAL A 13 -14.69 3.72 23.73
N SER A 14 -15.51 4.59 23.14
CA SER A 14 -16.65 4.20 22.33
C SER A 14 -16.44 4.61 20.87
N CYS A 15 -16.87 3.75 19.95
CA CYS A 15 -16.80 3.98 18.52
C CYS A 15 -18.13 3.62 17.90
N THR A 16 -18.74 4.56 17.18
CA THR A 16 -19.99 4.34 16.45
C THR A 16 -19.80 4.67 14.97
N VAL A 17 -20.53 3.97 14.10
CA VAL A 17 -20.46 4.15 12.66
C VAL A 17 -21.86 4.47 12.16
N ASP A 18 -22.06 5.68 11.64
CA ASP A 18 -23.24 6.01 10.86
C ASP A 18 -23.07 5.45 9.45
N LYS A 19 -23.80 4.38 9.15
CA LYS A 19 -23.74 3.69 7.85
C LYS A 19 -24.35 4.51 6.70
N LYS A 20 -25.19 5.52 6.99
CA LYS A 20 -25.78 6.35 5.94
C LYS A 20 -24.77 7.32 5.36
N ASN A 21 -23.95 7.91 6.23
CA ASN A 21 -23.00 8.97 5.87
C ASN A 21 -21.53 8.52 5.98
N TYR A 22 -21.28 7.26 6.34
CA TYR A 22 -19.94 6.69 6.60
C TYR A 22 -19.13 7.45 7.65
N VAL A 23 -19.81 8.15 8.57
CA VAL A 23 -19.17 8.90 9.66
C VAL A 23 -18.81 7.93 10.78
N ILE A 24 -17.54 7.97 11.20
CA ILE A 24 -17.05 7.24 12.36
C ILE A 24 -16.90 8.26 13.49
N SER A 25 -17.63 8.05 14.58
CA SER A 25 -17.53 8.87 15.78
C SER A 25 -16.77 8.11 16.86
N ILE A 26 -15.69 8.70 17.35
CA ILE A 26 -14.88 8.17 18.45
C ILE A 26 -15.11 9.08 19.65
N SER A 27 -15.42 8.51 20.81
CA SER A 27 -15.55 9.24 22.06
C SER A 27 -14.74 8.55 23.16
N VAL A 28 -14.07 9.35 23.97
CA VAL A 28 -13.22 8.89 25.06
C VAL A 28 -13.59 9.58 26.36
N GLU A 29 -13.76 8.80 27.42
CA GLU A 29 -14.03 9.30 28.76
C GLU A 29 -12.85 9.01 29.70
N ALA A 30 -12.16 10.05 30.15
CA ALA A 30 -11.08 9.96 31.13
C ALA A 30 -11.22 11.01 32.24
N GLN A 31 -10.49 10.82 33.34
CA GLN A 31 -10.47 11.78 34.45
C GLN A 31 -9.75 13.07 34.09
N ASP A 32 -8.67 12.96 33.31
CA ASP A 32 -7.88 14.10 32.84
C ASP A 32 -8.34 14.47 31.42
N PRO A 33 -8.76 15.73 31.19
CA PRO A 33 -9.21 16.20 29.89
C PRO A 33 -8.11 16.14 28.81
N LEU A 34 -6.83 16.26 29.18
CA LEU A 34 -5.72 16.07 28.25
C LEU A 34 -5.61 14.61 27.81
N ILE A 35 -5.80 13.66 28.74
CA ILE A 35 -5.82 12.22 28.43
C ILE A 35 -6.97 11.90 27.46
N CYS A 36 -8.14 12.52 27.62
CA CYS A 36 -9.25 12.36 26.65
C CYS A 36 -8.81 12.72 25.23
N ALA A 37 -8.22 13.90 25.04
CA ALA A 37 -7.79 14.38 23.72
C ALA A 37 -6.71 13.46 23.12
N THR A 38 -5.63 13.20 23.87
CA THR A 38 -4.52 12.36 23.40
C THR A 38 -4.95 10.94 23.06
N LEU A 39 -5.80 10.34 23.88
CA LEU A 39 -6.28 8.98 23.63
C LEU A 39 -7.23 8.95 22.43
N THR A 40 -8.07 9.97 22.24
CA THR A 40 -8.95 10.08 21.06
C THR A 40 -8.13 10.16 19.78
N ASP A 41 -7.11 11.02 19.73
CA ASP A 41 -6.21 11.14 18.57
C ASP A 41 -5.48 9.81 18.28
N THR A 42 -4.98 9.15 19.32
CA THR A 42 -4.29 7.88 19.19
C THR A 42 -5.20 6.78 18.65
N VAL A 43 -6.44 6.69 19.17
CA VAL A 43 -7.43 5.70 18.70
C VAL A 43 -7.83 6.00 17.26
N GLN A 44 -8.04 7.26 16.91
CA GLN A 44 -8.34 7.68 15.54
C GLN A 44 -7.24 7.25 14.57
N ALA A 45 -5.98 7.58 14.86
CA ALA A 45 -4.85 7.24 13.99
C ALA A 45 -4.70 5.71 13.82
N ARG A 46 -4.84 4.95 14.91
CA ARG A 46 -4.78 3.48 14.87
C ARG A 46 -5.92 2.88 14.07
N LEU A 47 -7.13 3.41 14.20
CA LEU A 47 -8.29 2.94 13.45
C LEU A 47 -8.14 3.24 11.94
N GLN A 48 -7.71 4.45 11.59
CA GLN A 48 -7.42 4.82 10.20
C GLN A 48 -6.36 3.90 9.58
N GLN A 49 -5.28 3.63 10.32
CA GLN A 49 -4.23 2.71 9.88
C GLN A 49 -4.78 1.29 9.68
N PHE A 50 -5.52 0.77 10.66
CA PHE A 50 -6.12 -0.57 10.56
C PHE A 50 -7.07 -0.69 9.35
N ILE A 51 -7.95 0.30 9.15
CA ILE A 51 -8.87 0.31 8.01
C ILE A 51 -8.10 0.37 6.69
N THR A 52 -7.08 1.24 6.60
CA THR A 52 -6.21 1.33 5.42
C THR A 52 -5.54 -0.01 5.13
N ASP A 53 -4.94 -0.61 6.15
CA ASP A 53 -4.21 -1.86 6.01
C ASP A 53 -5.14 -3.00 5.57
N TYR A 54 -6.31 -3.09 6.19
CA TYR A 54 -7.33 -4.09 5.88
C TYR A 54 -7.83 -3.93 4.44
N ARG A 55 -8.20 -2.71 4.02
CA ARG A 55 -8.73 -2.45 2.67
C ARG A 55 -7.70 -2.64 1.57
N THR A 56 -6.42 -2.34 1.84
CA THR A 56 -5.35 -2.39 0.84
C THR A 56 -4.54 -3.68 0.83
N SER A 57 -4.73 -4.58 1.82
CA SER A 57 -3.90 -5.79 2.00
C SER A 57 -3.74 -6.63 0.73
N LYS A 58 -4.84 -6.93 0.04
CA LYS A 58 -4.80 -7.71 -1.21
C LYS A 58 -4.10 -6.96 -2.34
N ALA A 59 -4.46 -5.69 -2.57
CA ALA A 59 -3.86 -4.91 -3.66
C ALA A 59 -2.35 -4.67 -3.45
N ARG A 60 -1.88 -4.56 -2.21
CA ARG A 60 -0.44 -4.50 -1.91
C ARG A 60 0.28 -5.78 -2.34
N LYS A 61 -0.29 -6.95 -2.01
CA LYS A 61 0.27 -8.26 -2.43
C LYS A 61 0.22 -8.44 -3.95
N ASP A 62 -0.88 -8.04 -4.59
CA ASP A 62 -1.00 -8.06 -6.06
C ASP A 62 0.10 -7.21 -6.70
N LEU A 63 0.33 -5.99 -6.19
CA LEU A 63 1.37 -5.08 -6.69
C LEU A 63 2.77 -5.66 -6.51
N GLU A 64 3.10 -6.16 -5.32
CA GLU A 64 4.41 -6.79 -5.04
C GLU A 64 4.69 -7.97 -5.96
N TYR A 65 3.68 -8.82 -6.19
CA TYR A 65 3.78 -9.97 -7.10
C TYR A 65 4.13 -9.53 -8.53
N TYR A 66 3.40 -8.57 -9.10
CA TYR A 66 3.68 -8.10 -10.46
C TYR A 66 4.99 -7.34 -10.56
N GLN A 67 5.39 -6.59 -9.52
CA GLN A 67 6.69 -5.92 -9.49
C GLN A 67 7.84 -6.93 -9.57
N LYS A 68 7.73 -8.05 -8.84
CA LYS A 68 8.72 -9.13 -8.89
C LYS A 68 8.80 -9.76 -10.28
N LEU A 69 7.67 -10.16 -10.86
CA LEU A 69 7.64 -10.73 -12.21
C LEU A 69 8.22 -9.79 -13.26
N CYS A 70 7.87 -8.50 -13.19
CA CYS A 70 8.36 -7.49 -14.11
C CYS A 70 9.88 -7.30 -13.98
N SER A 71 10.40 -7.27 -12.75
CA SER A 71 11.84 -7.21 -12.48
C SER A 71 12.57 -8.41 -13.07
N ASP A 72 12.06 -9.63 -12.85
CA ASP A 72 12.66 -10.85 -13.39
C ASP A 72 12.64 -10.87 -14.93
N ALA A 73 11.55 -10.42 -15.54
CA ALA A 73 11.43 -10.30 -16.99
C ALA A 73 12.41 -9.27 -17.56
N LYS A 74 12.58 -8.12 -16.88
CA LYS A 74 13.53 -7.08 -17.26
C LYS A 74 14.96 -7.61 -17.26
N ILE A 75 15.37 -8.33 -16.22
CA ILE A 75 16.72 -8.92 -16.14
C ILE A 75 16.97 -9.89 -17.29
N LYS A 76 15.98 -10.72 -17.66
CA LYS A 76 16.09 -11.65 -18.80
C LYS A 76 16.23 -10.90 -20.12
N TYR A 77 15.37 -9.90 -20.35
CA TYR A 77 15.43 -9.05 -21.54
C TYR A 77 16.78 -8.34 -21.66
N GLU A 78 17.29 -7.75 -20.58
CA GLU A 78 18.57 -7.02 -20.60
C GLU A 78 19.75 -7.93 -20.95
N LYS A 79 19.77 -9.18 -20.47
CA LYS A 79 20.79 -10.16 -20.83
C LYS A 79 20.79 -10.49 -22.33
N VAL A 80 19.62 -10.76 -22.90
CA VAL A 80 19.53 -11.09 -24.34
C VAL A 80 19.81 -9.87 -25.20
N ARG A 81 19.36 -8.68 -24.78
CA ARG A 81 19.68 -7.41 -25.45
C ARG A 81 21.20 -7.17 -25.51
N GLN A 82 21.93 -7.43 -24.43
CA GLN A 82 23.39 -7.31 -24.41
C GLN A 82 24.06 -8.34 -25.32
N ALA A 83 23.57 -9.58 -25.35
CA ALA A 83 24.08 -10.62 -26.23
C ALA A 83 23.84 -10.28 -27.71
N TYR A 84 22.63 -9.81 -28.06
CA TYR A 84 22.30 -9.31 -29.39
C TYR A 84 23.22 -8.16 -29.80
N GLY A 85 23.36 -7.12 -28.97
CA GLY A 85 24.22 -5.97 -29.28
C GLY A 85 25.68 -6.38 -29.48
N SER A 86 26.22 -7.24 -28.61
CA SER A 86 27.59 -7.73 -28.75
C SER A 86 27.80 -8.55 -30.01
N TYR A 87 26.79 -9.35 -30.42
CA TYR A 87 26.85 -10.13 -31.64
C TYR A 87 26.73 -9.27 -32.89
N ALA A 88 25.80 -8.32 -32.92
CA ALA A 88 25.60 -7.39 -34.04
C ALA A 88 26.85 -6.53 -34.26
N ASP A 89 27.44 -5.98 -33.19
CA ASP A 89 28.66 -5.17 -33.26
C ASP A 89 29.86 -5.98 -33.79
N ALA A 90 29.98 -7.25 -33.39
CA ALA A 90 31.09 -8.11 -33.80
C ALA A 90 30.98 -8.61 -35.27
N ASN A 91 29.79 -8.57 -35.88
CA ASN A 91 29.51 -9.24 -37.15
C ASN A 91 28.93 -8.29 -38.23
N ASN A 92 29.12 -6.98 -38.08
CA ASN A 92 28.48 -5.93 -38.88
C ASN A 92 28.73 -6.02 -40.41
N ASP A 93 29.84 -6.65 -40.85
CA ASP A 93 30.21 -6.77 -42.28
C ASP A 93 30.14 -8.21 -42.83
N ILE A 94 29.43 -9.13 -42.16
CA ILE A 94 29.41 -10.55 -42.55
C ILE A 94 28.32 -10.85 -43.59
N ILE A 95 28.74 -11.43 -44.72
CA ILE A 95 27.85 -11.84 -45.82
C ILE A 95 27.28 -13.26 -45.63
N LEU A 96 27.93 -14.09 -44.79
CA LEU A 96 27.53 -15.48 -44.56
C LEU A 96 26.13 -15.58 -43.96
N GLU A 97 25.26 -16.33 -44.61
CA GLU A 97 23.85 -16.47 -44.23
C GLU A 97 23.66 -17.09 -42.83
N SER A 98 24.56 -17.98 -42.41
CA SER A 98 24.51 -18.58 -41.07
C SER A 98 24.66 -17.56 -39.95
N TYR A 99 25.45 -16.50 -40.15
CA TYR A 99 25.64 -15.45 -39.16
C TYR A 99 24.42 -14.53 -39.09
N LYS A 100 23.81 -14.22 -40.24
CA LYS A 100 22.57 -13.44 -40.33
C LYS A 100 21.40 -14.16 -39.67
N LEU A 101 21.27 -15.47 -39.91
CA LEU A 101 20.24 -16.30 -39.24
C LEU A 101 20.42 -16.25 -37.72
N LYS A 102 21.66 -16.34 -37.23
CA LYS A 102 21.92 -16.28 -35.79
C LYS A 102 21.63 -14.91 -35.18
N GLU A 103 21.91 -13.82 -35.90
CA GLU A 103 21.51 -12.46 -35.50
C GLU A 103 20.00 -12.34 -35.39
N ASN A 104 19.27 -12.82 -36.41
CA ASN A 104 17.81 -12.80 -36.46
C ASN A 104 17.20 -13.60 -35.30
N ASP A 105 17.75 -14.78 -34.97
CA ASP A 105 17.33 -15.56 -33.81
C ASP A 105 17.46 -14.77 -32.50
N LEU A 106 18.60 -14.07 -32.30
CA LEU A 106 18.84 -13.24 -31.13
C LEU A 106 17.91 -12.03 -31.07
N GLU A 107 17.65 -11.39 -32.21
CA GLU A 107 16.70 -10.27 -32.32
C GLU A 107 15.28 -10.72 -31.96
N ASN A 108 14.83 -11.85 -32.51
CA ASN A 108 13.51 -12.41 -32.23
C ASN A 108 13.34 -12.77 -30.75
N GLU A 109 14.36 -13.40 -30.14
CA GLU A 109 14.35 -13.71 -28.71
C GLU A 109 14.31 -12.43 -27.86
N MET A 110 15.12 -11.43 -28.21
CA MET A 110 15.12 -10.13 -27.55
C MET A 110 13.73 -9.49 -27.61
N GLN A 111 13.10 -9.46 -28.79
CA GLN A 111 11.78 -8.86 -29.00
C GLN A 111 10.69 -9.61 -28.22
N LEU A 112 10.75 -10.94 -28.17
CA LEU A 112 9.83 -11.75 -27.38
C LEU A 112 9.92 -11.41 -25.88
N LEU A 113 11.13 -11.30 -25.35
CA LEU A 113 11.36 -10.93 -23.95
C LEU A 113 10.96 -9.48 -23.65
N TYR A 114 11.19 -8.56 -24.59
CA TYR A 114 10.75 -7.18 -24.49
C TYR A 114 9.23 -7.06 -24.41
N ASN A 115 8.52 -7.79 -25.27
CA ASN A 115 7.05 -7.81 -25.28
C ASN A 115 6.49 -8.32 -23.94
N ASN A 116 7.09 -9.39 -23.39
CA ASN A 116 6.73 -9.92 -22.07
C ASN A 116 6.99 -8.89 -20.94
N TYR A 117 8.18 -8.28 -20.93
CA TYR A 117 8.52 -7.23 -19.96
C TYR A 117 7.52 -6.06 -20.01
N THR A 118 7.20 -5.57 -21.21
CA THR A 118 6.23 -4.48 -21.41
C THR A 118 4.83 -4.86 -20.93
N ALA A 119 4.37 -6.08 -21.22
CA ALA A 119 3.08 -6.57 -20.74
C ALA A 119 3.02 -6.62 -19.21
N LEU A 120 4.09 -7.10 -18.54
CA LEU A 120 4.18 -7.12 -17.08
C LEU A 120 4.27 -5.71 -16.48
N GLN A 121 4.96 -4.78 -17.15
CA GLN A 121 5.00 -3.38 -16.73
C GLN A 121 3.60 -2.76 -16.73
N ALA A 122 2.77 -3.06 -17.74
CA ALA A 122 1.37 -2.62 -17.76
C ALA A 122 0.56 -3.19 -16.59
N GLN A 123 0.77 -4.47 -16.24
CA GLN A 123 0.14 -5.10 -15.07
C GLN A 123 0.56 -4.44 -13.75
N VAL A 124 1.84 -4.04 -13.60
CA VAL A 124 2.31 -3.27 -12.44
C VAL A 124 1.56 -1.94 -12.33
N GLN A 125 1.34 -1.22 -13.44
CA GLN A 125 0.60 0.04 -13.43
C GLN A 125 -0.87 -0.17 -13.05
N GLN A 126 -1.51 -1.23 -13.58
CA GLN A 126 -2.88 -1.58 -13.24
C GLN A 126 -3.02 -1.94 -11.75
N ALA A 127 -2.09 -2.74 -11.21
CA ALA A 127 -2.07 -3.10 -9.79
C ALA A 127 -1.84 -1.88 -8.89
N ARG A 128 -0.96 -0.95 -9.30
CA ARG A 128 -0.74 0.31 -8.60
C ARG A 128 -1.99 1.18 -8.60
N ALA A 129 -2.67 1.33 -9.73
CA ALA A 129 -3.93 2.08 -9.82
C ALA A 129 -5.00 1.46 -8.91
N LYS A 130 -5.12 0.13 -8.90
CA LYS A 130 -6.04 -0.59 -8.01
C LYS A 130 -5.73 -0.36 -6.53
N LEU A 131 -4.45 -0.35 -6.14
CA LEU A 131 -4.03 -0.02 -4.78
C LEU A 131 -4.44 1.41 -4.40
N THR A 132 -4.21 2.39 -5.29
CA THR A 132 -4.63 3.77 -5.07
C THR A 132 -6.14 3.88 -4.89
N LEU A 133 -6.94 3.23 -5.73
CA LEU A 133 -8.40 3.23 -5.64
C LEU A 133 -8.93 2.57 -4.35
N GLN A 134 -8.23 1.58 -3.82
CA GLN A 134 -8.61 0.91 -2.57
C GLN A 134 -8.10 1.60 -1.31
N THR A 135 -7.13 2.51 -1.44
CA THR A 135 -6.63 3.32 -0.33
C THR A 135 -7.73 4.30 0.09
N PRO A 136 -8.25 4.20 1.33
CA PRO A 136 -9.28 5.11 1.80
C PRO A 136 -8.72 6.52 2.02
N ALA A 137 -9.47 7.54 1.61
CA ALA A 137 -9.25 8.91 2.03
C ALA A 137 -10.09 9.20 3.29
N PHE A 138 -9.45 9.73 4.33
CA PHE A 138 -10.13 10.14 5.56
C PHE A 138 -10.18 11.65 5.65
N THR A 139 -11.33 12.17 6.07
CA THR A 139 -11.53 13.59 6.39
C THR A 139 -11.95 13.71 7.84
N THR A 140 -11.21 14.49 8.63
CA THR A 140 -11.58 14.79 10.01
C THR A 140 -12.67 15.86 10.02
N LEU A 141 -13.89 15.50 10.45
CA LEU A 141 -15.02 16.44 10.55
C LEU A 141 -14.94 17.29 11.82
N GLN A 142 -14.49 16.68 12.92
CA GLN A 142 -14.29 17.34 14.21
C GLN A 142 -13.00 16.78 14.81
N SER A 143 -12.06 17.67 15.15
CA SER A 143 -10.80 17.28 15.79
C SER A 143 -11.02 16.94 17.26
N ALA A 144 -10.16 16.08 17.82
CA ALA A 144 -10.13 15.89 19.26
C ALA A 144 -9.81 17.26 19.92
N SER A 145 -10.61 17.62 20.91
CA SER A 145 -10.43 18.85 21.67
C SER A 145 -10.42 18.52 23.15
N VAL A 146 -9.63 19.27 23.91
CA VAL A 146 -9.59 19.17 25.38
C VAL A 146 -10.97 19.59 25.91
N PRO A 147 -11.73 18.67 26.55
CA PRO A 147 -13.09 18.97 26.97
C PRO A 147 -13.08 20.04 28.07
N LEU A 148 -13.83 21.12 27.85
CA LEU A 148 -13.97 22.23 28.80
C LEU A 148 -14.99 21.94 29.91
N LYS A 149 -15.82 20.90 29.75
CA LYS A 149 -16.85 20.50 30.71
C LYS A 149 -16.78 18.98 30.94
N PRO A 150 -16.97 18.52 32.19
CA PRO A 150 -17.04 17.09 32.48
C PRO A 150 -18.30 16.48 31.87
N ALA A 151 -18.21 15.22 31.44
CA ALA A 151 -19.33 14.47 30.86
C ALA A 151 -20.37 13.99 31.91
N GLY A 152 -20.00 14.02 33.19
CA GLY A 152 -20.83 13.60 34.32
C GLY A 152 -20.59 14.48 35.55
N PRO A 153 -21.31 14.24 36.67
CA PRO A 153 -21.14 15.01 37.89
C PRO A 153 -19.67 14.99 38.35
N PRO A 154 -19.16 16.09 38.94
CA PRO A 154 -17.79 16.13 39.44
C PRO A 154 -17.57 14.98 40.44
N PRO A 155 -16.39 14.34 40.44
CA PRO A 155 -16.09 13.29 41.42
C PRO A 155 -16.34 13.86 42.81
N SER A 156 -17.16 13.15 43.62
CA SER A 156 -17.50 13.61 44.96
C SER A 156 -16.21 13.84 45.75
N ALA A 157 -16.03 15.06 46.24
CA ALA A 157 -14.93 15.40 47.12
C ALA A 157 -14.97 14.46 48.33
N ARG A 158 -13.90 13.68 48.49
CA ARG A 158 -13.56 13.04 49.76
C ARG A 158 -12.57 13.93 50.50
#